data_AF-A0A1I5D9N9-F1
#
_entry.id   AF-A0A1I5D9N9-F1
#
_cell.length_a   1.000
_cell.length_b   1.000
_cell.length_c   1.000
_cell.angle_alpha   90.00
_cell.angle_beta   90.00
_cell.angle_gamma   90.00
#
_symmetry.space_group_name_H-M   'P 1'
#
loop_
_entity.id
_entity.type
_entity.pdbx_description
1 polymer ?
#
loop_
_entity_poly.entity_id
_entity_poly.type
_entity_poly.pdbx_seq_one_letter_code
_entity_poly.pdbx_strand_id
1 'polypeptide(L)'
;MSQPNDEEARTERARRIGLFRYMLIREAADPSLTGRQRGALVRKLAQSEHIDADGRPVRITRWTLDRWILEWRQGGFDALVPSPRQSQPRTPPEVVELAMALKKENPDRTAAQVRRILRAQLGWAPDERTLQRMFHRTGLIALRAAKPTDTFGRFEADRPNELWVGDALHGPRIDGRKTYLFAFLDDHSRAVVGHRWGFSEDTVRLAAALRPALSARGVPQYIYVDNGSAFVDSWLLRACAKLGVKLVHSAPGRPEGRGKIERFFRTVNGEFTVEIASDKGEVGREIKDLAEMNRLFTAWVENVYHRRVHSETKAEPLARWMAGAPFPVPRPADLAEAFRWSEHRRVAKTATVSLHGNRYQVDPQLVGHKVELVFDPFDLTFLRVRLDGKDAGTAQPFQIERHSHPKARPEVPAEEEPARVTTGIDYLGLVDTAHSNHLGAKINYAALSDPPVEAVDLTDQG
;
A
#
# COMPACT_ATOMS: atom_id res chain seq x y z
N MET A 1 17.56 7.94 31.12
CA MET A 1 18.97 7.55 31.33
C MET A 1 19.54 7.21 29.96
N SER A 2 20.38 8.08 29.39
CA SER A 2 21.15 7.72 28.20
C SER A 2 22.04 6.54 28.59
N GLN A 3 22.17 5.51 27.76
CA GLN A 3 23.04 4.39 28.08
C GLN A 3 24.50 4.88 28.21
N PRO A 4 25.29 4.39 29.18
CA PRO A 4 26.66 4.86 29.46
C PRO A 4 27.55 4.98 28.21
N ASN A 5 27.36 4.06 27.26
CA ASN A 5 28.12 3.95 26.01
C ASN A 5 27.93 5.16 25.05
N ASP A 6 26.75 5.79 25.07
CA ASP A 6 26.46 6.96 24.21
C ASP A 6 27.11 8.24 24.73
N GLU A 7 27.28 8.34 26.04
CA GLU A 7 27.87 9.51 26.71
C GLU A 7 29.40 9.48 26.58
N GLU A 8 29.99 8.29 26.74
CA GLU A 8 31.40 8.02 26.44
C GLU A 8 31.73 8.32 24.97
N ALA A 9 30.95 7.80 24.01
CA ALA A 9 31.16 8.05 22.59
C ALA A 9 31.06 9.54 22.20
N ARG A 10 30.14 10.30 22.84
CA ARG A 10 30.02 11.76 22.64
C ARG A 10 31.21 12.51 23.21
N THR A 11 31.68 12.11 24.38
CA THR A 11 32.83 12.71 25.05
C THR A 11 34.10 12.49 24.23
N GLU A 12 34.29 11.27 23.73
CA GLU A 12 35.42 10.92 22.88
C GLU A 12 35.39 11.70 21.55
N ARG A 13 34.21 11.85 20.93
CA ARG A 13 34.06 12.68 19.74
C ARG A 13 34.38 14.15 20.01
N ALA A 14 33.89 14.71 21.12
CA ALA A 14 34.20 16.09 21.50
C ALA A 14 35.71 16.28 21.70
N ARG A 15 36.39 15.32 22.33
CA ARG A 15 37.84 15.32 22.52
C ARG A 15 38.62 15.28 21.21
N ARG A 16 38.22 14.42 20.25
CA ARG A 16 38.81 14.37 18.91
C ARG A 16 38.67 15.71 18.16
N ILE A 17 37.53 16.38 18.30
CA ILE A 17 37.33 17.72 17.74
C ILE A 17 38.27 18.74 18.40
N GLY A 18 38.45 18.67 19.73
CA GLY A 18 39.41 19.50 20.45
C GLY A 18 40.85 19.28 19.97
N LEU A 19 41.27 18.02 19.78
CA LEU A 19 42.60 17.67 19.25
C LEU A 19 42.83 18.22 17.85
N PHE A 20 41.86 18.07 16.95
CA PHE A 20 41.93 18.67 15.61
C PHE A 20 42.14 20.19 15.68
N ARG A 21 41.33 20.89 16.49
CA ARG A 21 41.45 22.34 16.68
C ARG A 21 42.83 22.73 17.21
N TYR A 22 43.33 22.02 18.21
CA TYR A 22 44.63 22.28 18.81
C TYR A 22 45.76 22.07 17.81
N MET A 23 45.79 20.93 17.11
CA MET A 23 46.80 20.64 16.10
C MET A 23 46.85 21.72 15.02
N LEU A 24 45.68 22.22 14.60
CA LEU A 24 45.59 23.22 13.54
C LEU A 24 46.14 24.59 13.98
N ILE A 25 45.95 24.97 15.24
CA ILE A 25 46.34 26.31 15.73
C ILE A 25 47.67 26.35 16.48
N ARG A 26 48.25 25.19 16.84
CA ARG A 26 49.41 25.08 17.74
C ARG A 26 50.55 26.04 17.39
N GLU A 27 50.95 26.08 16.12
CA GLU A 27 52.03 26.96 15.66
C GLU A 27 51.63 28.44 15.78
N ALA A 28 50.42 28.80 15.37
CA ALA A 28 49.92 30.18 15.44
C ALA A 28 49.66 30.64 16.89
N ALA A 29 49.46 29.70 17.81
CA ALA A 29 49.19 29.97 19.21
C ALA A 29 50.46 30.27 20.03
N ASP A 30 51.66 30.04 19.48
CA ASP A 30 52.95 30.28 20.14
C ASP A 30 53.05 31.71 20.72
N PRO A 31 53.30 31.86 22.04
CA PRO A 31 53.44 33.17 22.69
C PRO A 31 54.57 34.03 22.14
N SER A 32 55.63 33.43 21.59
CA SER A 32 56.80 34.14 21.05
C SER A 32 56.52 34.88 19.74
N LEU A 33 55.41 34.56 19.06
CA LEU A 33 55.05 35.20 17.80
C LEU A 33 54.48 36.61 18.00
N THR A 34 55.00 37.55 17.22
CA THR A 34 54.39 38.88 17.07
C THR A 34 53.02 38.79 16.40
N GLY A 35 52.17 39.80 16.60
CA GLY A 35 50.84 39.85 15.96
C GLY A 35 50.89 39.78 14.43
N ARG A 36 51.94 40.36 13.81
CA ARG A 36 52.16 40.29 12.35
C ARG A 36 52.51 38.87 11.89
N GLN A 37 53.42 38.19 12.58
CA GLN A 37 53.81 36.81 12.28
C GLN A 37 52.63 35.84 12.46
N ARG A 38 51.90 35.97 13.58
CA ARG A 38 50.67 35.20 13.82
C ARG A 38 49.64 35.43 12.73
N GLY A 39 49.37 36.69 12.37
CA GLY A 39 48.41 37.03 11.33
C GLY A 39 48.78 36.52 9.94
N ALA A 40 50.05 36.28 9.64
CA ALA A 40 50.48 35.61 8.41
C ALA A 40 50.18 34.11 8.44
N LEU A 41 50.49 33.43 9.55
CA LEU A 41 50.19 32.00 9.73
C LEU A 41 48.69 31.72 9.68
N VAL A 42 47.87 32.52 10.38
CA VAL A 42 46.41 32.34 10.37
C VAL A 42 45.82 32.55 8.97
N ARG A 43 46.32 33.51 8.19
CA ARG A 43 45.88 33.70 6.79
C ARG A 43 46.22 32.51 5.90
N LYS A 44 47.43 31.95 6.06
CA LYS A 44 47.86 30.73 5.35
C LYS A 44 46.95 29.54 5.70
N LEU A 45 46.68 29.34 6.99
CA LEU A 45 45.77 28.29 7.46
C LEU A 45 44.35 28.46 6.91
N ALA A 46 43.82 29.69 6.88
CA ALA A 46 42.48 29.96 6.37
C ALA A 46 42.31 29.75 4.85
N GLN A 47 43.41 29.85 4.09
CA GLN A 47 43.44 29.61 2.64
C GLN A 47 43.59 28.11 2.29
N SER A 48 43.99 27.29 3.26
CA SER A 48 44.26 25.86 3.07
C SER A 48 43.04 25.00 3.43
N GLU A 49 42.97 23.81 2.85
CA GLU A 49 41.99 22.78 3.19
C GLU A 49 42.58 21.82 4.22
N HIS A 50 41.77 21.41 5.20
CA HIS A 50 42.19 20.58 6.34
C HIS A 50 41.28 19.38 6.47
N ILE A 51 41.76 18.30 7.08
CA ILE A 51 40.93 17.13 7.39
C ILE A 51 40.44 17.23 8.83
N ASP A 52 39.12 17.25 9.02
CA ASP A 52 38.52 17.34 10.35
C ASP A 52 38.62 16.02 11.15
N ALA A 53 38.17 16.04 12.40
CA ALA A 53 38.20 14.90 13.31
C ALA A 53 37.37 13.67 12.84
N ASP A 54 36.49 13.86 11.85
CA ASP A 54 35.66 12.82 11.25
C ASP A 54 36.15 12.46 9.82
N GLY A 55 37.34 12.93 9.40
CA GLY A 55 37.98 12.59 8.13
C GLY A 55 37.50 13.40 6.93
N ARG A 56 36.82 14.53 7.13
CA ARG A 56 36.22 15.32 6.05
C ARG A 56 37.06 16.55 5.69
N PRO A 57 37.16 16.91 4.40
CA PRO A 57 37.81 18.16 4.00
C PRO A 57 36.99 19.37 4.48
N VAL A 58 37.65 20.29 5.18
CA VAL A 58 37.08 21.51 5.74
C VAL A 58 37.99 22.71 5.50
N ARG A 59 37.39 23.87 5.23
CA ARG A 59 38.08 25.16 5.20
C ARG A 59 37.63 25.99 6.40
N ILE A 60 38.57 26.43 7.23
CA ILE A 60 38.29 27.15 8.46
C ILE A 60 38.52 28.65 8.26
N THR A 61 37.55 29.47 8.64
CA THR A 61 37.69 30.92 8.49
C THR A 61 38.76 31.48 9.43
N ARG A 62 39.39 32.59 9.03
CA ARG A 62 40.32 33.34 9.89
C ARG A 62 39.73 33.64 11.27
N TRP A 63 38.48 34.11 11.31
CA TRP A 63 37.79 34.43 12.56
C TRP A 63 37.71 33.22 13.50
N THR A 64 37.42 32.03 12.96
CA THR A 64 37.35 30.80 13.76
C THR A 64 38.72 30.40 14.31
N LEU A 65 39.78 30.52 13.52
CA LEU A 65 41.17 30.24 13.96
C LEU A 65 41.61 31.21 15.06
N ASP A 66 41.37 32.52 14.87
CA ASP A 66 41.70 33.55 15.86
C ASP A 66 40.94 33.30 17.18
N ARG A 67 39.66 32.90 17.10
CA ARG A 67 38.85 32.51 18.26
C ARG A 67 39.43 31.30 18.99
N TRP A 68 39.81 30.24 18.27
CA TRP A 68 40.41 29.06 18.89
C TRP A 68 41.76 29.36 19.56
N ILE A 69 42.58 30.22 18.96
CA ILE A 69 43.85 30.66 19.58
C ILE A 69 43.57 31.38 20.90
N LEU A 70 42.56 32.25 20.94
CA LEU A 70 42.15 32.95 22.16
C LEU A 70 41.63 31.98 23.22
N GLU A 71 40.71 31.08 22.85
CA GLU A 71 40.14 30.06 23.74
C GLU A 71 41.24 29.19 24.36
N TRP A 72 42.20 28.73 23.54
CA TRP A 72 43.32 27.93 24.01
C TRP A 72 44.26 28.69 24.95
N ARG A 73 44.54 29.97 24.68
CA ARG A 73 45.39 30.79 25.55
C ARG A 73 44.73 31.08 26.90
N GLN A 74 43.40 31.16 26.95
CA GLN A 74 42.65 31.48 28.17
C GLN A 74 42.32 30.25 29.01
N GLY A 75 41.99 29.12 28.36
CA GLY A 75 41.47 27.93 29.04
C GLY A 75 42.11 26.62 28.60
N GLY A 76 43.27 26.68 27.94
CA GLY A 76 44.04 25.49 27.55
C GLY A 76 43.31 24.59 26.56
N PHE A 77 43.65 23.30 26.58
CA PHE A 77 43.05 22.32 25.67
C PHE A 77 41.54 22.17 25.89
N ASP A 78 41.07 22.19 27.13
CA ASP A 78 39.67 21.96 27.46
C ASP A 78 38.75 23.04 26.87
N ALA A 79 39.23 24.28 26.74
CA ALA A 79 38.51 25.35 26.06
C ALA A 79 38.28 25.10 24.55
N LEU A 80 39.09 24.23 23.93
CA LEU A 80 38.90 23.83 22.53
C LEU A 80 37.91 22.68 22.37
N VAL A 81 37.57 21.96 23.45
CA VAL A 81 36.63 20.84 23.42
C VAL A 81 35.19 21.40 23.35
N PRO A 82 34.37 21.02 22.34
CA PRO A 82 33.00 21.50 22.25
C PRO A 82 32.17 21.08 23.47
N SER A 83 31.54 22.04 24.13
CA SER A 83 30.57 21.74 25.19
C SER A 83 29.31 21.06 24.63
N PRO A 84 28.68 20.15 25.39
CA PRO A 84 27.40 19.58 24.99
C PRO A 84 26.37 20.69 24.80
N ARG A 85 25.64 20.70 23.68
CA ARG A 85 24.48 21.58 23.52
C ARG A 85 23.45 21.19 24.59
N GLN A 86 23.27 22.05 25.58
CA GLN A 86 22.16 21.95 26.52
C GLN A 86 20.88 22.36 25.80
N SER A 87 20.16 21.37 25.27
CA SER A 87 18.77 21.56 24.81
C SER A 87 17.88 21.49 26.04
N GLN A 88 17.30 22.61 26.48
CA GLN A 88 16.23 22.56 27.46
C GLN A 88 15.05 21.74 26.90
N PRO A 89 14.49 20.79 27.67
CA PRO A 89 13.30 20.06 27.23
C PRO A 89 12.14 21.05 27.05
N ARG A 90 11.60 21.17 25.82
CA ARG A 90 10.45 22.05 25.52
C ARG A 90 9.12 21.50 26.07
N THR A 91 9.12 20.30 26.66
CA THR A 91 7.92 19.64 27.18
C THR A 91 7.92 19.74 28.70
N PRO A 92 6.86 20.30 29.32
CA PRO A 92 6.72 20.37 30.76
C PRO A 92 6.87 18.98 31.43
N PRO A 93 7.55 18.87 32.60
CA PRO A 93 7.77 17.60 33.27
C PRO A 93 6.49 16.80 33.55
N GLU A 94 5.43 17.48 33.99
CA GLU A 94 4.10 16.90 34.25
C GLU A 94 3.50 16.19 33.02
N VAL A 95 3.73 16.72 31.82
CA VAL A 95 3.27 16.14 30.56
C VAL A 95 4.09 14.90 30.21
N VAL A 96 5.40 14.92 30.49
CA VAL A 96 6.30 13.78 30.30
C VAL A 96 5.90 12.64 31.22
N GLU A 97 5.68 12.93 32.50
CA GLU A 97 5.27 11.95 33.50
C GLU A 97 3.94 11.30 33.16
N LEU A 98 2.93 12.10 32.80
CA LEU A 98 1.62 11.57 32.39
C LEU A 98 1.72 10.74 31.11
N ALA A 99 2.49 11.20 30.10
CA ALA A 99 2.71 10.42 28.88
C ALA A 99 3.36 9.06 29.16
N MET A 100 4.34 9.03 30.08
CA MET A 100 5.01 7.81 30.50
C MET A 100 4.07 6.89 31.29
N ALA A 101 3.26 7.44 32.20
CA ALA A 101 2.26 6.68 32.97
C ALA A 101 1.24 6.02 32.02
N LEU A 102 0.68 6.78 31.08
CA LEU A 102 -0.25 6.28 30.07
C LEU A 102 0.37 5.15 29.22
N LYS A 103 1.64 5.28 28.86
CA LYS A 103 2.34 4.25 28.07
C LYS A 103 2.68 2.99 28.89
N LYS A 104 2.95 3.13 30.19
CA LYS A 104 3.19 1.99 31.09
C LYS A 104 1.91 1.23 31.42
N GLU A 105 0.81 1.96 31.64
CA GLU A 105 -0.51 1.39 31.92
C GLU A 105 -1.02 0.53 30.76
N ASN A 106 -0.75 0.95 29.53
CA ASN A 106 -1.01 0.14 28.35
C ASN A 106 0.11 0.32 27.30
N PRO A 107 1.06 -0.64 27.24
CA PRO A 107 2.19 -0.60 26.30
C PRO A 107 1.81 -0.55 24.81
N ASP A 108 0.59 -0.94 24.43
CA ASP A 108 0.12 -0.90 23.04
C ASP A 108 -0.42 0.48 22.61
N ARG A 109 -0.62 1.43 23.54
CA ARG A 109 -1.05 2.78 23.18
C ARG A 109 -0.07 3.44 22.22
N THR A 110 -0.56 3.85 21.06
CA THR A 110 0.21 4.60 20.06
C THR A 110 0.49 6.02 20.57
N ALA A 111 1.52 6.67 20.00
CA ALA A 111 1.82 8.05 20.36
C ALA A 111 0.67 9.01 20.01
N ALA A 112 -0.06 8.76 18.92
CA ALA A 112 -1.30 9.46 18.58
C ALA A 112 -2.37 9.32 19.68
N GLN A 113 -2.57 8.12 20.20
CA GLN A 113 -3.54 7.89 21.28
C GLN A 113 -3.12 8.57 22.59
N VAL A 114 -1.85 8.46 22.98
CA VAL A 114 -1.35 9.16 24.18
C VAL A 114 -1.49 10.68 24.02
N ARG A 115 -1.18 11.23 22.84
CA ARG A 115 -1.39 12.65 22.54
C ARG A 115 -2.84 13.08 22.69
N ARG A 116 -3.80 12.26 22.22
CA ARG A 116 -5.23 12.55 22.35
C ARG A 116 -5.66 12.60 23.82
N ILE A 117 -5.17 11.67 24.64
CA ILE A 117 -5.45 11.64 26.09
C ILE A 117 -4.84 12.87 26.78
N LEU A 118 -3.59 13.22 26.46
CA LEU A 118 -2.92 14.41 27.02
C LEU A 118 -3.67 15.70 26.67
N ARG A 119 -4.12 15.86 25.42
CA ARG A 119 -4.94 17.03 25.02
C ARG A 119 -6.26 17.10 25.77
N ALA A 120 -6.93 15.97 25.96
CA ALA A 120 -8.20 15.92 26.67
C ALA A 120 -8.04 16.26 28.17
N GLN A 121 -6.94 15.81 28.79
CA GLN A 121 -6.72 15.97 30.23
C GLN A 121 -6.07 17.31 30.61
N LEU A 122 -5.12 17.79 29.80
CA LEU A 122 -4.28 18.95 30.11
C LEU A 122 -4.53 20.16 29.19
N GLY A 123 -5.46 20.05 28.23
CA GLY A 123 -5.73 21.09 27.22
C GLY A 123 -4.61 21.27 26.19
N TRP A 124 -3.45 20.63 26.39
CA TRP A 124 -2.28 20.73 25.54
C TRP A 124 -1.52 19.41 25.47
N ALA A 125 -0.88 19.13 24.34
CA ALA A 125 0.03 17.99 24.21
C ALA A 125 1.14 18.27 23.18
N PRO A 126 2.33 17.66 23.34
CA PRO A 126 3.39 17.67 22.35
C PRO A 126 2.95 17.02 21.04
N ASP A 127 3.70 17.27 19.98
CA ASP A 127 3.50 16.56 18.73
C ASP A 127 3.78 15.06 18.87
N GLU A 128 3.20 14.28 17.98
CA GLU A 128 3.30 12.83 18.02
C GLU A 128 4.75 12.35 17.89
N ARG A 129 5.56 12.99 17.05
CA ARG A 129 6.96 12.63 16.82
C ARG A 129 7.81 12.88 18.07
N THR A 130 7.50 13.92 18.84
CA THR A 130 8.12 14.19 20.15
C THR A 130 7.77 13.11 21.17
N LEU A 131 6.51 12.67 21.24
CA LEU A 131 6.09 11.56 22.10
C LEU A 131 6.73 10.23 21.68
N GLN A 132 6.79 9.93 20.38
CA GLN A 132 7.49 8.76 19.85
C GLN A 132 8.97 8.76 20.26
N ARG A 133 9.67 9.87 20.04
CA ARG A 133 11.09 10.03 20.44
C ARG A 133 11.27 9.88 21.95
N MET A 134 10.36 10.43 22.74
CA MET A 134 10.34 10.28 24.19
C MET A 134 10.27 8.80 24.58
N PHE A 135 9.29 8.04 24.05
CA PHE A 135 9.13 6.62 24.36
C PHE A 135 10.33 5.77 23.93
N HIS A 136 10.94 6.09 22.79
CA HIS A 136 12.18 5.46 22.36
C HIS A 136 13.33 5.73 23.35
N ARG A 137 13.54 6.99 23.73
CA ARG A 137 14.61 7.38 24.66
C ARG A 137 14.43 6.82 26.08
N THR A 138 13.18 6.65 26.52
CA THR A 138 12.88 6.10 27.86
C THR A 138 12.74 4.58 27.87
N GLY A 139 12.92 3.91 26.73
CA GLY A 139 12.80 2.45 26.62
C GLY A 139 11.37 1.92 26.73
N LEU A 140 10.36 2.79 26.76
CA LEU A 140 8.95 2.40 26.91
C LEU A 140 8.38 1.69 25.68
N ILE A 141 9.07 1.75 24.53
CA ILE A 141 8.77 0.90 23.38
C ILE A 141 9.02 -0.58 23.69
N ALA A 142 10.01 -0.90 24.54
CA ALA A 142 10.35 -2.27 24.91
C ALA A 142 9.36 -2.90 25.91
N LEU A 143 8.48 -2.11 26.54
CA LEU A 143 7.39 -2.62 27.37
C LEU A 143 6.28 -3.29 26.55
N ARG A 144 6.23 -3.00 25.24
CA ARG A 144 5.38 -3.72 24.33
C ARG A 144 5.95 -5.13 24.20
N ALA A 145 5.12 -6.15 24.40
CA ALA A 145 5.53 -7.52 24.14
C ALA A 145 6.17 -7.59 22.75
N ALA A 146 7.43 -8.04 22.70
CA ALA A 146 8.11 -8.22 21.43
C ALA A 146 7.24 -9.18 20.61
N LYS A 147 6.69 -8.70 19.49
CA LYS A 147 6.22 -9.63 18.46
C LYS A 147 7.43 -10.48 18.11
N PRO A 148 7.34 -11.82 18.13
CA PRO A 148 8.45 -12.67 17.75
C PRO A 148 8.94 -12.19 16.38
N THR A 149 10.17 -11.66 16.37
CA THR A 149 10.84 -11.25 15.15
C THR A 149 11.56 -12.49 14.68
N ASP A 150 10.78 -13.45 14.20
CA ASP A 150 11.34 -14.55 13.46
C ASP A 150 12.12 -13.94 12.30
N THR A 151 13.42 -14.23 12.27
CA THR A 151 14.30 -13.81 11.20
C THR A 151 14.02 -14.73 10.02
N PHE A 152 12.91 -14.47 9.34
CA PHE A 152 12.47 -15.28 8.21
C PHE A 152 13.34 -14.98 6.98
N GLY A 153 13.79 -16.02 6.29
CA GLY A 153 14.44 -15.88 4.98
C GLY A 153 13.56 -15.06 4.04
N ARG A 154 14.11 -14.00 3.43
CA ARG A 154 13.41 -13.19 2.44
C ARG A 154 13.30 -13.99 1.14
N PHE A 155 12.24 -14.78 1.01
CA PHE A 155 11.85 -15.39 -0.26
C PHE A 155 11.39 -14.31 -1.24
N GLU A 156 11.86 -14.34 -2.49
CA GLU A 156 11.36 -13.58 -3.64
C GLU A 156 11.25 -14.53 -4.83
N ALA A 157 10.15 -14.48 -5.56
CA ALA A 157 9.96 -15.24 -6.78
C ALA A 157 10.96 -14.81 -7.87
N ASP A 158 11.40 -15.74 -8.71
CA ASP A 158 12.47 -15.50 -9.67
C ASP A 158 12.00 -14.68 -10.87
N ARG A 159 10.71 -14.76 -11.22
CA ARG A 159 10.13 -14.06 -12.38
C ARG A 159 8.73 -13.50 -12.15
N PRO A 160 8.31 -12.48 -12.93
CA PRO A 160 6.92 -12.01 -12.91
C PRO A 160 5.91 -13.13 -13.17
N ASN A 161 4.74 -13.05 -12.55
CA ASN A 161 3.65 -14.02 -12.62
C ASN A 161 4.03 -15.45 -12.15
N GLU A 162 5.12 -15.62 -11.42
CA GLU A 162 5.37 -16.87 -10.72
C GLU A 162 4.47 -16.97 -9.48
N LEU A 163 4.49 -15.97 -8.62
CA LEU A 163 3.70 -15.94 -7.39
C LEU A 163 2.95 -14.61 -7.27
N TRP A 164 1.63 -14.70 -7.13
CA TRP A 164 0.79 -13.59 -6.70
C TRP A 164 0.38 -13.78 -5.24
N VAL A 165 0.62 -12.77 -4.41
CA VAL A 165 0.21 -12.75 -3.00
C VAL A 165 -1.04 -11.89 -2.88
N GLY A 166 -2.13 -12.48 -2.40
CA GLY A 166 -3.42 -11.82 -2.21
C GLY A 166 -3.77 -11.61 -0.73
N ASP A 167 -4.32 -10.45 -0.41
CA ASP A 167 -4.73 -10.09 0.95
C ASP A 167 -5.79 -8.97 0.95
N ALA A 168 -6.41 -8.74 2.11
CA ALA A 168 -7.41 -7.69 2.32
C ALA A 168 -6.90 -6.62 3.30
N LEU A 169 -7.17 -5.34 2.99
CA LEU A 169 -6.92 -4.20 3.85
C LEU A 169 -8.24 -3.58 4.31
N HIS A 170 -8.36 -3.33 5.61
CA HIS A 170 -9.45 -2.55 6.18
C HIS A 170 -9.27 -1.07 5.85
N GLY A 171 -10.22 -0.47 5.15
CA GLY A 171 -10.14 0.93 4.73
C GLY A 171 -11.11 1.87 5.45
N PRO A 172 -11.28 3.08 4.89
CA PRO A 172 -12.13 4.11 5.45
C PRO A 172 -13.62 3.75 5.31
N ARG A 173 -14.49 4.57 5.89
CA ARG A 173 -15.93 4.43 5.67
C ARG A 173 -16.37 5.23 4.46
N ILE A 174 -17.35 4.70 3.74
CA ILE A 174 -18.13 5.41 2.73
C ILE A 174 -19.58 5.27 3.16
N ASP A 175 -20.28 6.39 3.28
CA ASP A 175 -21.69 6.42 3.71
C ASP A 175 -21.95 5.61 5.01
N GLY A 176 -21.09 5.83 6.02
CA GLY A 176 -21.15 5.13 7.31
C GLY A 176 -20.75 3.64 7.29
N ARG A 177 -20.50 3.06 6.11
CA ARG A 177 -20.16 1.64 5.92
C ARG A 177 -18.66 1.45 5.75
N LYS A 178 -18.09 0.49 6.49
CA LYS A 178 -16.67 0.16 6.39
C LYS A 178 -16.35 -0.44 5.02
N THR A 179 -15.23 -0.03 4.44
CA THR A 179 -14.73 -0.57 3.19
C THR A 179 -13.52 -1.49 3.40
N TYR A 180 -13.29 -2.35 2.42
CA TYR A 180 -12.21 -3.34 2.38
C TYR A 180 -11.58 -3.32 0.99
N LEU A 181 -10.26 -3.25 0.91
CA LEU A 181 -9.50 -3.38 -0.32
C LEU A 181 -8.98 -4.80 -0.43
N PHE A 182 -9.44 -5.53 -1.44
CA PHE A 182 -8.78 -6.75 -1.88
C PHE A 182 -7.70 -6.40 -2.89
N ALA A 183 -6.48 -6.91 -2.69
CA ALA A 183 -5.39 -6.69 -3.64
C ALA A 183 -4.59 -7.98 -3.85
N PHE A 184 -4.05 -8.11 -5.07
CA PHE A 184 -3.06 -9.10 -5.45
C PHE A 184 -1.79 -8.36 -5.88
N LEU A 185 -0.67 -8.75 -5.26
CA LEU A 185 0.66 -8.23 -5.54
C LEU A 185 1.49 -9.32 -6.21
N ASP A 186 2.15 -9.00 -7.32
CA ASP A 186 3.17 -9.87 -7.91
C ASP A 186 4.43 -9.86 -7.04
N ASP A 187 4.87 -11.06 -6.63
CA ASP A 187 5.94 -11.21 -5.65
C ASP A 187 7.32 -10.82 -6.20
N HIS A 188 7.55 -10.93 -7.49
CA HIS A 188 8.83 -10.57 -8.10
C HIS A 188 8.94 -9.06 -8.36
N SER A 189 7.94 -8.49 -9.04
CA SER A 189 7.99 -7.11 -9.55
C SER A 189 7.48 -6.06 -8.56
N ARG A 190 6.72 -6.48 -7.54
CA ARG A 190 5.91 -5.60 -6.68
C ARG A 190 4.76 -4.92 -7.42
N ALA A 191 4.42 -5.32 -8.64
CA ALA A 191 3.27 -4.76 -9.34
C ALA A 191 1.97 -5.19 -8.65
N VAL A 192 1.06 -4.25 -8.43
CA VAL A 192 -0.33 -4.58 -8.10
C VAL A 192 -0.98 -5.09 -9.37
N VAL A 193 -1.29 -6.39 -9.40
CA VAL A 193 -1.83 -7.08 -10.59
C VAL A 193 -3.35 -7.17 -10.58
N GLY A 194 -3.96 -7.08 -9.40
CA GLY A 194 -5.41 -7.01 -9.23
C GLY A 194 -5.77 -6.26 -7.97
N HIS A 195 -6.85 -5.49 -8.00
CA HIS A 195 -7.35 -4.80 -6.81
C HIS A 195 -8.83 -4.44 -6.94
N ARG A 196 -9.54 -4.40 -5.82
CA ARG A 196 -10.92 -3.91 -5.74
C ARG A 196 -11.32 -3.53 -4.32
N TRP A 197 -11.92 -2.35 -4.17
CA TRP A 197 -12.63 -1.92 -2.96
C TRP A 197 -14.05 -2.48 -2.91
N GLY A 198 -14.49 -2.84 -1.71
CA GLY A 198 -15.82 -3.41 -1.42
C GLY A 198 -16.31 -3.08 -0.01
N PHE A 199 -17.60 -3.33 0.28
CA PHE A 199 -18.20 -3.14 1.61
C PHE A 199 -18.12 -4.36 2.54
N SER A 200 -17.62 -5.49 2.05
CA SER A 200 -17.57 -6.76 2.76
C SER A 200 -16.28 -7.48 2.46
N GLU A 201 -15.76 -8.19 3.44
CA GLU A 201 -14.65 -9.11 3.25
C GLU A 201 -15.21 -10.47 2.80
N ASP A 202 -15.54 -10.62 1.51
CA ASP A 202 -16.07 -11.87 0.97
C ASP A 202 -15.38 -12.34 -0.32
N THR A 203 -15.51 -13.64 -0.58
CA THR A 203 -14.88 -14.35 -1.69
C THR A 203 -15.38 -13.88 -3.05
N VAL A 204 -16.62 -13.40 -3.15
CA VAL A 204 -17.14 -12.89 -4.42
C VAL A 204 -16.37 -11.64 -4.86
N ARG A 205 -15.98 -10.79 -3.91
CA ARG A 205 -15.17 -9.60 -4.21
C ARG A 205 -13.73 -9.92 -4.53
N LEU A 206 -13.17 -10.95 -3.91
CA LEU A 206 -11.90 -11.51 -4.33
C LEU A 206 -11.94 -11.93 -5.81
N ALA A 207 -13.01 -12.62 -6.22
CA ALA A 207 -13.23 -13.00 -7.60
C ALA A 207 -13.31 -11.78 -8.53
N ALA A 208 -14.01 -10.73 -8.09
CA ALA A 208 -14.15 -9.48 -8.83
C ALA A 208 -12.83 -8.69 -8.97
N ALA A 209 -11.86 -8.88 -8.06
CA ALA A 209 -10.49 -8.36 -8.21
C ALA A 209 -9.62 -9.27 -9.09
N LEU A 210 -9.76 -10.59 -8.95
CA LEU A 210 -8.92 -11.59 -9.60
C LEU A 210 -9.26 -11.80 -11.09
N ARG A 211 -10.54 -11.82 -11.46
CA ARG A 211 -10.97 -12.07 -12.86
C ARG A 211 -10.42 -11.01 -13.83
N PRO A 212 -10.53 -9.69 -13.57
CA PRO A 212 -9.93 -8.68 -14.43
C PRO A 212 -8.40 -8.78 -14.46
N ALA A 213 -7.78 -9.09 -13.31
CA ALA A 213 -6.33 -9.27 -13.20
C ALA A 213 -5.83 -10.39 -14.12
N LEU A 214 -6.45 -11.57 -14.07
CA LEU A 214 -6.08 -12.71 -14.91
C LEU A 214 -6.26 -12.40 -16.41
N SER A 215 -7.29 -11.63 -16.76
CA SER A 215 -7.55 -11.22 -18.15
C SER A 215 -6.51 -10.24 -18.68
N ALA A 216 -6.03 -9.31 -17.85
CA ALA A 216 -5.16 -8.22 -18.28
C ALA A 216 -3.66 -8.48 -18.03
N ARG A 217 -3.35 -9.25 -16.99
CA ARG A 217 -1.97 -9.49 -16.49
C ARG A 217 -1.53 -10.95 -16.67
N GLY A 218 -2.37 -11.81 -17.23
CA GLY A 218 -2.05 -13.21 -17.47
C GLY A 218 -2.27 -14.10 -16.25
N VAL A 219 -1.96 -15.39 -16.40
CA VAL A 219 -2.21 -16.41 -15.38
C VAL A 219 -0.93 -16.69 -14.58
N PRO A 220 -0.93 -16.56 -13.24
CA PRO A 220 0.23 -16.88 -12.42
C PRO A 220 0.39 -18.39 -12.21
N GLN A 221 1.59 -18.85 -11.83
CA GLN A 221 1.77 -20.26 -11.44
C GLN A 221 1.19 -20.54 -10.04
N TYR A 222 1.39 -19.62 -9.10
CA TYR A 222 0.97 -19.75 -7.71
C TYR A 222 0.16 -18.52 -7.28
N ILE A 223 -0.92 -18.75 -6.55
CA ILE A 223 -1.63 -17.71 -5.80
C ILE A 223 -1.52 -18.07 -4.32
N TYR A 224 -0.97 -17.16 -3.51
CA TYR A 224 -0.85 -17.30 -2.08
C TYR A 224 -1.80 -16.36 -1.35
N VAL A 225 -2.72 -16.91 -0.55
CA VAL A 225 -3.77 -16.15 0.15
C VAL A 225 -3.97 -16.68 1.58
N ASP A 226 -4.60 -15.88 2.43
CA ASP A 226 -4.93 -16.31 3.80
C ASP A 226 -5.99 -17.43 3.82
N ASN A 227 -6.11 -18.12 4.95
CA ASN A 227 -7.19 -19.06 5.28
C ASN A 227 -8.42 -18.36 5.91
N GLY A 228 -8.50 -17.02 5.86
CA GLY A 228 -9.68 -16.27 6.28
C GLY A 228 -10.93 -16.69 5.50
N SER A 229 -12.12 -16.56 6.10
CA SER A 229 -13.40 -17.05 5.56
C SER A 229 -13.75 -16.55 4.15
N ALA A 230 -13.11 -15.48 3.68
CA ALA A 230 -13.20 -14.93 2.32
C ALA A 230 -12.30 -15.64 1.28
N PHE A 231 -11.56 -16.69 1.66
CA PHE A 231 -10.62 -17.41 0.79
C PHE A 231 -10.84 -18.94 0.79
N VAL A 232 -11.77 -19.45 1.60
CA VAL A 232 -12.00 -20.89 1.84
C VAL A 232 -13.07 -21.49 0.92
N ASP A 233 -13.59 -20.72 -0.05
CA ASP A 233 -14.62 -21.28 -0.92
C ASP A 233 -14.03 -22.21 -2.00
N SER A 234 -14.63 -23.39 -2.12
CA SER A 234 -14.42 -24.38 -3.19
C SER A 234 -14.37 -23.81 -4.61
N TRP A 235 -14.96 -22.64 -4.85
CA TRP A 235 -14.95 -21.98 -6.15
C TRP A 235 -13.57 -21.39 -6.51
N LEU A 236 -12.84 -20.77 -5.57
CA LEU A 236 -11.53 -20.16 -5.89
C LEU A 236 -10.55 -21.25 -6.26
N LEU A 237 -10.57 -22.34 -5.50
CA LEU A 237 -9.82 -23.56 -5.82
C LEU A 237 -10.19 -24.12 -7.19
N ARG A 238 -11.49 -24.19 -7.53
CA ARG A 238 -11.96 -24.66 -8.84
C ARG A 238 -11.51 -23.74 -9.99
N ALA A 239 -11.62 -22.42 -9.81
CA ALA A 239 -11.20 -21.43 -10.80
C ALA A 239 -9.70 -21.54 -11.05
N CYS A 240 -8.91 -21.61 -9.97
CA CYS A 240 -7.46 -21.82 -10.04
C CYS A 240 -7.12 -23.14 -10.75
N ALA A 241 -7.77 -24.24 -10.38
CA ALA A 241 -7.54 -25.55 -10.98
C ALA A 241 -7.86 -25.57 -12.49
N LYS A 242 -8.97 -24.95 -12.93
CA LYS A 242 -9.31 -24.83 -14.36
C LYS A 242 -8.30 -24.00 -15.15
N LEU A 243 -7.67 -23.02 -14.51
CA LEU A 243 -6.67 -22.14 -15.13
C LEU A 243 -5.23 -22.66 -14.96
N GLY A 244 -5.02 -23.80 -14.30
CA GLY A 244 -3.69 -24.36 -14.03
C GLY A 244 -2.90 -23.63 -12.95
N VAL A 245 -3.56 -22.82 -12.12
CA VAL A 245 -2.95 -22.07 -11.01
C VAL A 245 -2.94 -22.94 -9.74
N LYS A 246 -1.79 -23.03 -9.08
CA LYS A 246 -1.71 -23.66 -7.75
C LYS A 246 -2.09 -22.65 -6.67
N LEU A 247 -3.25 -22.85 -6.06
CA LEU A 247 -3.67 -22.09 -4.89
C LEU A 247 -2.95 -22.61 -3.64
N VAL A 248 -2.34 -21.71 -2.88
CA VAL A 248 -1.62 -21.99 -1.64
C VAL A 248 -2.22 -21.13 -0.54
N HIS A 249 -2.58 -21.75 0.57
CA HIS A 249 -3.09 -21.04 1.74
C HIS A 249 -2.03 -20.96 2.84
N SER A 250 -1.97 -19.84 3.57
CA SER A 250 -1.09 -19.72 4.73
C SER A 250 -1.48 -20.70 5.84
N ALA A 251 -0.54 -21.48 6.36
CA ALA A 251 -0.80 -22.35 7.49
C ALA A 251 -1.18 -21.53 8.74
N PRO A 252 -2.14 -21.97 9.56
CA PRO A 252 -2.50 -21.29 10.80
C PRO A 252 -1.25 -21.04 11.67
N GLY A 253 -1.03 -19.78 12.06
CA GLY A 253 0.11 -19.39 12.89
C GLY A 253 1.46 -19.23 12.17
N ARG A 254 1.50 -19.35 10.83
CA ARG A 254 2.70 -19.10 10.01
C ARG A 254 2.41 -18.04 8.94
N PRO A 255 2.54 -16.73 9.26
CA PRO A 255 2.32 -15.63 8.31
C PRO A 255 3.49 -15.45 7.31
N GLU A 256 4.14 -16.55 6.96
CA GLU A 256 5.28 -16.61 6.04
C GLU A 256 4.83 -16.04 4.68
N GLY A 257 5.62 -15.13 4.07
CA GLY A 257 5.36 -14.60 2.72
C GLY A 257 4.50 -13.32 2.60
N ARG A 258 3.78 -12.86 3.64
CA ARG A 258 2.86 -11.70 3.53
C ARG A 258 3.50 -10.32 3.71
N GLY A 259 4.74 -10.27 4.19
CA GLY A 259 5.39 -9.00 4.54
C GLY A 259 5.48 -7.97 3.39
N LYS A 260 5.45 -8.43 2.13
CA LYS A 260 5.48 -7.58 0.94
C LYS A 260 4.14 -6.91 0.65
N ILE A 261 3.03 -7.66 0.70
CA ILE A 261 1.68 -7.09 0.55
C ILE A 261 1.32 -6.22 1.75
N GLU A 262 1.74 -6.59 2.97
CA GLU A 262 1.58 -5.75 4.15
C GLU A 262 2.34 -4.42 4.01
N ARG A 263 3.56 -4.45 3.43
CA ARG A 263 4.30 -3.22 3.13
C ARG A 263 3.56 -2.36 2.10
N PHE A 264 3.02 -2.97 1.05
CA PHE A 264 2.17 -2.27 0.08
C PHE A 264 0.96 -1.62 0.77
N PHE A 265 0.27 -2.32 1.67
CA PHE A 265 -0.84 -1.75 2.42
C PHE A 265 -0.45 -0.59 3.33
N ARG A 266 0.76 -0.59 3.90
CA ARG A 266 1.27 0.61 4.59
C ARG A 266 1.42 1.79 3.64
N THR A 267 1.86 1.57 2.40
CA THR A 267 1.92 2.62 1.37
C THR A 267 0.52 3.12 1.02
N VAL A 268 -0.45 2.22 0.82
CA VAL A 268 -1.86 2.60 0.57
C VAL A 268 -2.39 3.49 1.70
N ASN A 269 -2.21 3.07 2.96
CA ASN A 269 -2.67 3.84 4.11
C ASN A 269 -2.01 5.23 4.22
N GLY A 270 -0.70 5.30 3.93
CA GLY A 270 0.07 6.53 4.08
C GLY A 270 -0.07 7.54 2.94
N GLU A 271 -0.63 7.13 1.79
CA GLU A 271 -0.64 7.96 0.57
C GLU A 271 -2.00 8.07 -0.10
N PHE A 272 -2.83 7.03 -0.04
CA PHE A 272 -4.16 7.04 -0.65
C PHE A 272 -5.24 7.24 0.41
N THR A 273 -5.28 6.38 1.43
CA THR A 273 -6.34 6.43 2.46
C THR A 273 -6.28 7.69 3.31
N VAL A 274 -5.10 8.26 3.51
CA VAL A 274 -4.93 9.53 4.24
C VAL A 274 -5.61 10.72 3.55
N GLU A 275 -5.83 10.64 2.24
CA GLU A 275 -6.48 11.69 1.44
C GLU A 275 -8.00 11.55 1.40
N ILE A 276 -8.56 10.52 2.03
CA ILE A 276 -10.00 10.22 2.02
C ILE A 276 -10.59 10.54 3.39
N ALA A 277 -11.64 11.38 3.42
CA ALA A 277 -12.42 11.63 4.62
C ALA A 277 -13.23 10.37 4.97
N SER A 278 -13.14 9.88 6.21
CA SER A 278 -13.90 8.69 6.63
C SER A 278 -15.32 9.04 7.09
N ASP A 279 -15.54 10.27 7.56
CA ASP A 279 -16.85 10.78 7.96
C ASP A 279 -17.03 12.26 7.54
N LYS A 280 -18.29 12.72 7.50
CA LYS A 280 -18.63 14.11 7.15
C LYS A 280 -17.90 15.10 8.08
N GLY A 281 -17.17 16.04 7.49
CA GLY A 281 -16.42 17.07 8.22
C GLY A 281 -15.03 16.66 8.68
N GLU A 282 -14.55 15.46 8.35
CA GLU A 282 -13.13 15.11 8.47
C GLU A 282 -12.29 15.75 7.36
N VAL A 283 -10.98 15.84 7.59
CA VAL A 283 -10.02 16.34 6.61
C VAL A 283 -9.79 15.26 5.55
N GLY A 284 -10.07 15.58 4.28
CA GLY A 284 -9.87 14.69 3.15
C GLY A 284 -10.98 14.84 2.11
N ARG A 285 -10.88 14.11 1.01
CA ARG A 285 -11.92 14.03 -0.02
C ARG A 285 -13.06 13.15 0.46
N GLU A 286 -14.28 13.66 0.40
CA GLU A 286 -15.48 12.83 0.55
C GLU A 286 -15.67 11.99 -0.72
N ILE A 287 -15.75 10.67 -0.55
CA ILE A 287 -15.98 9.71 -1.64
C ILE A 287 -17.45 9.35 -1.66
N LYS A 288 -18.09 9.49 -2.83
CA LYS A 288 -19.54 9.27 -2.99
C LYS A 288 -19.91 7.80 -2.88
N ASP A 289 -19.20 6.96 -3.63
CA ASP A 289 -19.50 5.54 -3.75
C ASP A 289 -18.24 4.71 -4.03
N LEU A 290 -18.42 3.38 -4.10
CA LEU A 290 -17.32 2.47 -4.39
C LEU A 290 -16.85 2.55 -5.85
N ALA A 291 -17.66 3.05 -6.78
CA ALA A 291 -17.22 3.23 -8.16
C ALA A 291 -16.18 4.36 -8.23
N GLU A 292 -16.43 5.48 -7.55
CA GLU A 292 -15.46 6.56 -7.37
C GLU A 292 -14.23 6.08 -6.62
N MET A 293 -14.38 5.35 -5.51
CA MET A 293 -13.25 4.79 -4.76
C MET A 293 -12.34 3.93 -5.66
N ASN A 294 -12.93 3.01 -6.42
CA ASN A 294 -12.18 2.12 -7.31
C ASN A 294 -11.51 2.87 -8.46
N ARG A 295 -12.17 3.88 -9.04
CA ARG A 295 -11.60 4.71 -10.10
C ARG A 295 -10.36 5.47 -9.63
N LEU A 296 -10.50 6.20 -8.51
CA LEU A 296 -9.39 6.97 -7.93
C LEU A 296 -8.24 6.06 -7.49
N PHE A 297 -8.55 4.90 -6.91
CA PHE A 297 -7.54 3.94 -6.51
C PHE A 297 -6.79 3.38 -7.74
N THR A 298 -7.51 3.04 -8.81
CA THR A 298 -6.90 2.61 -10.09
C THR A 298 -5.97 3.68 -10.64
N ALA A 299 -6.42 4.94 -10.68
CA ALA A 299 -5.61 6.06 -11.15
C ALA A 299 -4.33 6.25 -10.32
N TRP A 300 -4.42 6.12 -8.99
CA TRP A 300 -3.27 6.18 -8.08
C TRP A 300 -2.31 5.00 -8.30
N VAL A 301 -2.83 3.78 -8.44
CA VAL A 301 -2.00 2.59 -8.70
C VAL A 301 -1.21 2.77 -10.00
N GLU A 302 -1.89 3.08 -11.10
CA GLU A 302 -1.30 3.10 -12.45
C GLU A 302 -0.39 4.30 -12.72
N ASN A 303 -0.63 5.46 -12.09
CA ASN A 303 0.16 6.67 -12.33
C ASN A 303 1.18 6.99 -11.23
N VAL A 304 0.96 6.53 -10.00
CA VAL A 304 1.82 6.86 -8.86
C VAL A 304 2.58 5.64 -8.37
N TYR A 305 1.87 4.58 -7.96
CA TYR A 305 2.52 3.41 -7.36
C TYR A 305 3.38 2.65 -8.38
N HIS A 306 2.81 2.31 -9.53
CA HIS A 306 3.44 1.52 -10.58
C HIS A 306 4.63 2.20 -11.26
N ARG A 307 4.67 3.53 -11.27
CA ARG A 307 5.69 4.36 -11.94
C ARG A 307 6.76 4.90 -11.00
N ARG A 308 6.69 4.56 -9.72
CA ARG A 308 7.67 5.01 -8.73
C ARG A 308 8.70 3.93 -8.50
N VAL A 309 9.98 4.29 -8.59
CA VAL A 309 11.09 3.40 -8.29
C VAL A 309 10.93 2.83 -6.89
N HIS A 310 10.73 1.52 -6.80
CA HIS A 310 10.49 0.84 -5.53
C HIS A 310 11.81 0.67 -4.77
N SER A 311 11.76 0.92 -3.45
CA SER A 311 12.97 1.09 -2.65
C SER A 311 13.83 -0.17 -2.50
N GLU A 312 13.22 -1.36 -2.60
CA GLU A 312 13.92 -2.66 -2.50
C GLU A 312 14.41 -3.15 -3.87
N THR A 313 13.51 -3.20 -4.86
CA THR A 313 13.76 -3.71 -6.21
C THR A 313 14.53 -2.73 -7.10
N LYS A 314 14.62 -1.45 -6.70
CA LYS A 314 15.28 -0.34 -7.44
C LYS A 314 14.74 -0.13 -8.86
N ALA A 315 13.55 -0.63 -9.15
CA ALA A 315 12.86 -0.48 -10.42
C ALA A 315 11.40 -0.07 -10.18
N GLU A 316 10.80 0.55 -11.18
CA GLU A 316 9.36 0.81 -11.19
C GLU A 316 8.59 -0.53 -11.25
N PRO A 317 7.60 -0.77 -10.37
CA PRO A 317 6.90 -2.05 -10.30
C PRO A 317 6.33 -2.51 -11.65
N LEU A 318 5.68 -1.61 -12.39
CA LEU A 318 5.07 -1.97 -13.68
C LEU A 318 6.13 -2.22 -14.75
N ALA A 319 7.20 -1.42 -14.81
CA ALA A 319 8.29 -1.64 -15.76
C ALA A 319 8.99 -2.98 -15.50
N ARG A 320 9.26 -3.30 -14.21
CA ARG A 320 9.85 -4.58 -13.81
C ARG A 320 8.94 -5.77 -14.14
N TRP A 321 7.62 -5.61 -13.99
CA TRP A 321 6.66 -6.62 -14.40
C TRP A 321 6.65 -6.78 -15.93
N MET A 322 6.56 -5.69 -16.68
CA MET A 322 6.54 -5.70 -18.15
C MET A 322 7.82 -6.28 -18.78
N ALA A 323 8.96 -6.23 -18.08
CA ALA A 323 10.20 -6.86 -18.54
C ALA A 323 10.07 -8.39 -18.70
N GLY A 324 9.10 -9.03 -18.05
CA GLY A 324 8.80 -10.46 -18.22
C GLY A 324 7.77 -10.77 -19.31
N ALA A 325 7.19 -9.74 -19.94
CA ALA A 325 6.18 -9.92 -20.99
C ALA A 325 6.79 -10.49 -22.29
N PRO A 326 6.01 -11.14 -23.17
CA PRO A 326 4.56 -11.33 -23.11
C PRO A 326 4.13 -12.41 -22.11
N PHE A 327 2.96 -12.22 -21.51
CA PHE A 327 2.33 -13.20 -20.63
C PHE A 327 1.14 -13.87 -21.31
N PRO A 328 0.96 -15.19 -21.16
CA PRO A 328 -0.24 -15.86 -21.66
C PRO A 328 -1.47 -15.39 -20.87
N VAL A 329 -2.47 -14.88 -21.59
CA VAL A 329 -3.79 -14.53 -21.06
C VAL A 329 -4.79 -15.64 -21.41
N PRO A 330 -5.72 -15.99 -20.50
CA PRO A 330 -6.72 -17.00 -20.77
C PRO A 330 -7.73 -16.46 -21.78
N ARG A 331 -8.30 -17.35 -22.62
CA ARG A 331 -9.38 -16.95 -23.52
C ARG A 331 -10.57 -16.48 -22.67
N PRO A 332 -11.33 -15.45 -23.11
CA PRO A 332 -12.49 -14.96 -22.36
C PRO A 332 -13.50 -16.05 -21.98
N ALA A 333 -13.69 -17.05 -22.84
CA ALA A 333 -14.57 -18.19 -22.57
C ALA A 333 -14.05 -19.11 -21.45
N ASP A 334 -12.74 -19.41 -21.44
CA ASP A 334 -12.13 -20.24 -20.40
C ASP A 334 -12.15 -19.51 -19.05
N LEU A 335 -11.88 -18.21 -19.07
CA LEU A 335 -11.95 -17.36 -17.90
C LEU A 335 -13.39 -17.26 -17.36
N ALA A 336 -14.39 -17.05 -18.23
CA ALA A 336 -15.79 -17.04 -17.81
C ALA A 336 -16.19 -18.37 -17.17
N GLU A 337 -15.83 -19.50 -17.79
CA GLU A 337 -16.14 -20.85 -17.31
C GLU A 337 -15.37 -21.23 -16.03
N ALA A 338 -14.19 -20.64 -15.79
CA ALA A 338 -13.43 -20.78 -14.55
C ALA A 338 -14.13 -20.11 -13.36
N PHE A 339 -14.82 -18.99 -13.61
CA PHE A 339 -15.50 -18.20 -12.58
C PHE A 339 -16.99 -18.55 -12.40
N ARG A 340 -17.50 -19.57 -13.11
CA ARG A 340 -18.87 -20.05 -12.90
C ARG A 340 -19.02 -20.82 -11.59
N TRP A 341 -20.12 -20.54 -10.91
CA TRP A 341 -20.54 -21.22 -9.69
C TRP A 341 -21.43 -22.39 -10.04
N SER A 342 -21.50 -23.39 -9.16
CA SER A 342 -22.48 -24.45 -9.34
C SER A 342 -23.13 -24.95 -8.05
N GLU A 343 -24.40 -25.30 -8.16
CA GLU A 343 -25.17 -25.87 -7.08
C GLU A 343 -26.03 -27.04 -7.56
N HIS A 344 -26.10 -28.10 -6.77
CA HIS A 344 -26.96 -29.22 -7.09
C HIS A 344 -28.38 -28.96 -6.60
N ARG A 345 -29.36 -29.20 -7.47
CA ARG A 345 -30.79 -29.11 -7.17
C ARG A 345 -31.54 -30.30 -7.74
N ARG A 346 -32.60 -30.71 -7.06
CA ARG A 346 -33.51 -31.72 -7.58
C ARG A 346 -34.59 -31.05 -8.40
N VAL A 347 -34.86 -31.55 -9.60
CA VAL A 347 -35.91 -31.03 -10.47
C VAL A 347 -37.28 -31.45 -9.94
N ALA A 348 -38.16 -30.49 -9.71
CA ALA A 348 -39.51 -30.71 -9.22
C ALA A 348 -40.39 -31.39 -10.28
N LYS A 349 -41.52 -31.97 -9.86
CA LYS A 349 -42.51 -32.62 -10.77
C LYS A 349 -43.06 -31.67 -11.84
N THR A 350 -42.97 -30.37 -11.62
CA THR A 350 -43.40 -29.32 -12.55
C THR A 350 -42.31 -28.90 -13.55
N ALA A 351 -41.23 -29.69 -13.70
CA ALA A 351 -40.07 -29.36 -14.54
C ALA A 351 -39.42 -28.01 -14.17
N THR A 352 -39.38 -27.70 -12.87
CA THR A 352 -38.75 -26.47 -12.36
C THR A 352 -37.68 -26.75 -11.32
N VAL A 353 -36.75 -25.81 -11.18
CA VAL A 353 -35.72 -25.78 -10.14
C VAL A 353 -35.70 -24.42 -9.45
N SER A 354 -35.40 -24.40 -8.16
CA SER A 354 -35.28 -23.16 -7.38
C SER A 354 -33.85 -22.88 -6.96
N LEU A 355 -33.41 -21.64 -7.14
CA LEU A 355 -32.06 -21.17 -6.79
C LEU A 355 -32.15 -19.73 -6.25
N HIS A 356 -31.72 -19.51 -5.00
CA HIS A 356 -31.71 -18.21 -4.31
C HIS A 356 -33.02 -17.41 -4.36
N GLY A 357 -34.17 -18.07 -4.28
CA GLY A 357 -35.49 -17.42 -4.36
C GLY A 357 -36.03 -17.28 -5.78
N ASN A 358 -35.19 -17.50 -6.81
CA ASN A 358 -35.63 -17.60 -8.19
C ASN A 358 -36.11 -19.01 -8.52
N ARG A 359 -36.91 -19.11 -9.57
CA ARG A 359 -37.42 -20.35 -10.14
C ARG A 359 -37.19 -20.36 -11.64
N TYR A 360 -36.73 -21.51 -12.13
CA TYR A 360 -36.37 -21.70 -13.53
C TYR A 360 -37.06 -22.94 -14.07
N GLN A 361 -37.46 -22.90 -15.33
CA GLN A 361 -37.96 -24.02 -16.07
C GLN A 361 -36.80 -24.77 -16.73
N VAL A 362 -36.81 -26.09 -16.64
CA VAL A 362 -35.80 -26.98 -17.24
C VAL A 362 -36.50 -27.98 -18.14
N ASP A 363 -35.72 -28.77 -18.88
CA ASP A 363 -36.26 -29.85 -19.70
C ASP A 363 -37.11 -30.82 -18.84
N PRO A 364 -38.38 -31.10 -19.19
CA PRO A 364 -39.23 -32.05 -18.47
C PRO A 364 -38.63 -33.45 -18.31
N GLN A 365 -37.72 -33.88 -19.18
CA GLN A 365 -37.04 -35.18 -19.05
C GLN A 365 -36.15 -35.25 -17.80
N LEU A 366 -35.75 -34.10 -17.25
CA LEU A 366 -34.91 -34.02 -16.05
C LEU A 366 -35.72 -34.14 -14.75
N VAL A 367 -37.06 -34.21 -14.81
CA VAL A 367 -37.92 -34.33 -13.63
C VAL A 367 -37.47 -35.47 -12.71
N GLY A 368 -37.37 -35.19 -11.41
CA GLY A 368 -36.96 -36.15 -10.40
C GLY A 368 -35.44 -36.38 -10.28
N HIS A 369 -34.66 -35.98 -11.28
CA HIS A 369 -33.20 -36.08 -11.27
C HIS A 369 -32.56 -34.97 -10.43
N LYS A 370 -31.36 -35.25 -9.92
CA LYS A 370 -30.49 -34.26 -9.28
C LYS A 370 -29.57 -33.69 -10.36
N VAL A 371 -29.73 -32.41 -10.66
CA VAL A 371 -28.96 -31.70 -11.69
C VAL A 371 -28.01 -30.70 -11.04
N GLU A 372 -26.91 -30.41 -11.71
CA GLU A 372 -25.99 -29.33 -11.39
C GLU A 372 -26.42 -28.06 -12.16
N LEU A 373 -26.72 -26.99 -11.44
CA LEU A 373 -26.99 -25.67 -12.01
C LEU A 373 -25.68 -24.88 -12.02
N VAL A 374 -25.23 -24.43 -13.18
CA VAL A 374 -23.98 -23.70 -13.38
C VAL A 374 -24.28 -22.26 -13.83
N PHE A 375 -23.75 -21.26 -13.14
CA PHE A 375 -24.16 -19.85 -13.32
C PHE A 375 -23.04 -18.84 -13.03
N ASP A 376 -23.18 -17.60 -13.53
CA ASP A 376 -22.34 -16.48 -13.10
C ASP A 376 -22.93 -15.91 -11.79
N PRO A 377 -22.16 -15.81 -10.68
CA PRO A 377 -22.69 -15.28 -9.42
C PRO A 377 -23.21 -13.84 -9.52
N PHE A 378 -22.74 -13.05 -10.50
CA PHE A 378 -23.18 -11.68 -10.72
C PHE A 378 -24.38 -11.56 -11.68
N ASP A 379 -24.73 -12.64 -12.38
CA ASP A 379 -25.87 -12.71 -13.30
C ASP A 379 -26.56 -14.08 -13.21
N LEU A 380 -27.69 -14.12 -12.50
CA LEU A 380 -28.53 -15.30 -12.33
C LEU A 380 -29.58 -15.47 -13.45
N THR A 381 -29.57 -14.63 -14.49
CA THR A 381 -30.62 -14.63 -15.51
C THR A 381 -30.65 -15.95 -16.30
N PHE A 382 -29.48 -16.49 -16.61
CA PHE A 382 -29.34 -17.73 -17.37
C PHE A 382 -28.47 -18.74 -16.63
N LEU A 383 -29.00 -19.94 -16.39
CA LEU A 383 -28.27 -21.04 -15.77
C LEU A 383 -28.07 -22.14 -16.79
N ARG A 384 -26.87 -22.73 -16.85
CA ARG A 384 -26.68 -24.02 -17.53
C ARG A 384 -27.05 -25.16 -16.61
N VAL A 385 -27.62 -26.21 -17.16
CA VAL A 385 -27.99 -27.42 -16.42
C VAL A 385 -27.07 -28.54 -16.87
N ARG A 386 -26.48 -29.26 -15.91
CA ARG A 386 -25.73 -30.49 -16.18
C ARG A 386 -26.33 -31.67 -15.44
N LEU A 387 -26.36 -32.82 -16.10
CA LEU A 387 -26.71 -34.11 -15.50
C LEU A 387 -25.50 -35.04 -15.63
N ASP A 388 -25.02 -35.56 -14.49
CA ASP A 388 -23.83 -36.42 -14.43
C ASP A 388 -22.60 -35.85 -15.17
N GLY A 389 -22.42 -34.52 -15.06
CA GLY A 389 -21.31 -33.78 -15.68
C GLY A 389 -21.50 -33.45 -17.16
N LYS A 390 -22.59 -33.91 -17.80
CA LYS A 390 -22.90 -33.60 -19.21
C LYS A 390 -23.87 -32.44 -19.33
N ASP A 391 -23.72 -31.63 -20.37
CA ASP A 391 -24.64 -30.54 -20.67
C ASP A 391 -26.05 -31.08 -20.94
N ALA A 392 -27.03 -30.54 -20.22
CA ALA A 392 -28.44 -30.95 -20.24
C ALA A 392 -29.37 -29.77 -20.56
N GLY A 393 -28.82 -28.75 -21.22
CA GLY A 393 -29.54 -27.56 -21.67
C GLY A 393 -29.42 -26.35 -20.72
N THR A 394 -30.33 -25.40 -20.90
CA THR A 394 -30.35 -24.12 -20.15
C THR A 394 -31.63 -24.04 -19.32
N ALA A 395 -31.52 -23.64 -18.05
CA ALA A 395 -32.69 -23.36 -17.23
C ALA A 395 -33.21 -21.96 -17.59
N GLN A 396 -34.42 -21.90 -18.14
CA GLN A 396 -35.04 -20.65 -18.53
C GLN A 396 -35.67 -19.96 -17.31
N PRO A 397 -35.50 -18.64 -17.15
CA PRO A 397 -36.11 -17.90 -16.05
C PRO A 397 -37.64 -18.00 -16.11
N PHE A 398 -38.26 -18.53 -15.04
CA PHE A 398 -39.71 -18.64 -14.92
C PHE A 398 -40.26 -17.56 -13.97
N GLN A 399 -39.61 -17.40 -12.80
CA GLN A 399 -39.85 -16.30 -11.88
C GLN A 399 -38.52 -15.86 -11.27
N ILE A 400 -38.10 -14.64 -11.55
CA ILE A 400 -36.86 -14.06 -11.03
C ILE A 400 -37.21 -12.94 -10.06
N GLU A 401 -36.79 -13.11 -8.81
CA GLU A 401 -36.90 -12.08 -7.77
C GLU A 401 -35.52 -11.48 -7.43
N ARG A 402 -34.43 -12.18 -7.76
CA ARG A 402 -33.04 -11.75 -7.50
C ARG A 402 -32.16 -11.95 -8.72
N HIS A 403 -31.53 -10.89 -9.22
CA HIS A 403 -30.67 -10.98 -10.40
C HIS A 403 -29.21 -11.40 -10.09
N SER A 404 -28.83 -11.45 -8.82
CA SER A 404 -27.47 -11.79 -8.37
C SER A 404 -27.50 -12.76 -7.19
N HIS A 405 -26.44 -13.55 -7.05
CA HIS A 405 -26.26 -14.45 -5.92
C HIS A 405 -26.31 -13.66 -4.59
N PRO A 406 -26.85 -14.19 -3.47
CA PRO A 406 -26.93 -13.47 -2.19
C PRO A 406 -25.58 -12.96 -1.65
N LYS A 407 -24.48 -13.66 -1.96
CA LYS A 407 -23.10 -13.23 -1.67
C LYS A 407 -22.52 -12.22 -2.69
N ALA A 408 -23.21 -11.98 -3.81
CA ALA A 408 -22.76 -11.15 -4.93
C ALA A 408 -23.62 -9.89 -5.13
N ARG A 409 -24.27 -9.41 -4.06
CA ARG A 409 -25.19 -8.25 -4.14
C ARG A 409 -24.50 -7.05 -4.81
N PRO A 410 -25.16 -6.39 -5.78
CA PRO A 410 -24.66 -5.18 -6.40
C PRO A 410 -24.45 -4.11 -5.34
N GLU A 411 -23.37 -3.34 -5.49
CA GLU A 411 -23.20 -2.12 -4.74
C GLU A 411 -24.18 -1.11 -5.33
N VAL A 412 -25.27 -0.84 -4.62
CA VAL A 412 -26.27 0.14 -5.04
C VAL A 412 -25.60 1.53 -4.96
N PRO A 413 -25.63 2.35 -6.03
CA PRO A 413 -25.18 3.74 -5.97
C PRO A 413 -26.00 4.50 -4.92
N ALA A 414 -25.35 5.36 -4.13
CA ALA A 414 -26.07 6.30 -3.30
C ALA A 414 -26.84 7.29 -4.19
N GLU A 415 -28.08 7.63 -3.81
CA GLU A 415 -28.88 8.65 -4.48
C GLU A 415 -28.18 10.02 -4.45
N GLU A 416 -28.33 10.79 -5.53
CA GLU A 416 -27.63 12.04 -5.77
C GLU A 416 -28.05 13.15 -4.78
N GLU A 417 -27.13 13.56 -3.91
CA GLU A 417 -27.17 14.86 -3.23
C GLU A 417 -26.08 15.80 -3.79
N PRO A 418 -26.35 17.11 -3.93
CA PRO A 418 -25.43 18.02 -4.61
C PRO A 418 -24.15 18.27 -3.81
N ALA A 419 -23.01 18.14 -4.50
CA ALA A 419 -21.67 18.31 -3.95
C ALA A 419 -21.38 19.76 -3.51
N ARG A 420 -20.71 19.92 -2.36
CA ARG A 420 -20.15 21.19 -1.90
C ARG A 420 -18.63 21.23 -2.11
N VAL A 421 -18.14 22.40 -2.51
CA VAL A 421 -16.74 22.68 -2.86
C VAL A 421 -15.88 22.86 -1.61
N THR A 422 -14.67 22.28 -1.59
CA THR A 422 -13.63 22.58 -0.59
C THR A 422 -12.23 22.81 -1.17
N THR A 423 -11.60 23.85 -0.61
CA THR A 423 -10.17 24.19 -0.39
C THR A 423 -9.12 24.20 -1.51
N GLY A 424 -9.43 23.77 -2.73
CA GLY A 424 -8.70 24.25 -3.93
C GLY A 424 -7.39 23.53 -4.31
N ILE A 425 -7.04 22.38 -3.74
CA ILE A 425 -6.12 21.41 -4.38
C ILE A 425 -6.68 20.00 -4.21
N ASP A 426 -7.24 19.45 -5.29
CA ASP A 426 -7.77 18.09 -5.38
C ASP A 426 -6.70 17.16 -5.97
N TYR A 427 -5.80 16.64 -5.12
CA TYR A 427 -4.71 15.76 -5.56
C TYR A 427 -5.23 14.50 -6.29
N LEU A 428 -6.26 13.84 -5.76
CA LEU A 428 -6.84 12.65 -6.38
C LEU A 428 -7.55 12.98 -7.71
N GLY A 429 -8.20 14.14 -7.81
CA GLY A 429 -8.75 14.63 -9.08
C GLY A 429 -7.67 14.97 -10.11
N LEU A 430 -6.52 15.50 -9.68
CA LEU A 430 -5.37 15.72 -10.58
C LEU A 430 -4.81 14.39 -11.10
N VAL A 431 -4.71 13.37 -10.25
CA VAL A 431 -4.25 12.02 -10.62
C VAL A 431 -5.25 11.32 -11.57
N ASP A 432 -6.56 11.45 -11.31
CA ASP A 432 -7.63 10.92 -12.17
C ASP A 432 -7.67 11.62 -13.54
N THR A 433 -7.48 12.95 -13.54
CA THR A 433 -7.36 13.74 -14.78
C THR A 433 -6.14 13.30 -15.60
N ALA A 434 -4.98 13.10 -14.96
CA ALA A 434 -3.79 12.59 -15.63
C ALA A 434 -3.99 11.17 -16.18
N HIS A 435 -4.70 10.29 -15.45
CA HIS A 435 -5.07 8.95 -15.91
C HIS A 435 -5.98 9.00 -17.14
N SER A 436 -7.03 9.82 -17.08
CA SER A 436 -8.01 9.99 -18.15
C SER A 436 -7.39 10.58 -19.41
N ASN A 437 -6.50 11.57 -19.26
CA ASN A 437 -5.74 12.14 -20.39
C ASN A 437 -4.78 11.12 -21.02
N HIS A 438 -4.13 10.27 -20.21
CA HIS A 438 -3.25 9.20 -20.70
C HIS A 438 -4.03 8.08 -21.43
N LEU A 439 -5.22 7.72 -20.95
CA LEU A 439 -6.15 6.82 -21.63
C LEU A 439 -6.69 7.43 -22.93
N GLY A 440 -7.07 8.71 -22.93
CA GLY A 440 -7.54 9.44 -24.11
C GLY A 440 -6.47 9.59 -25.19
N ALA A 441 -5.19 9.72 -24.81
CA ALA A 441 -4.06 9.69 -25.74
C ALA A 441 -3.76 8.28 -26.29
N LYS A 442 -4.24 7.23 -25.60
CA LYS A 442 -4.11 5.83 -26.01
C LYS A 442 -5.48 5.27 -26.43
N ILE A 443 -5.93 5.65 -27.63
CA ILE A 443 -6.51 4.79 -28.69
C ILE A 443 -7.64 5.50 -29.44
N ASN A 444 -7.47 5.63 -30.77
CA ASN A 444 -8.54 5.29 -31.70
C ASN A 444 -7.97 4.56 -32.94
N TYR A 445 -7.69 3.27 -32.79
CA TYR A 445 -7.36 2.38 -33.92
C TYR A 445 -8.61 1.84 -34.63
N ALA A 446 -9.81 2.08 -34.09
CA ALA A 446 -11.08 1.69 -34.71
C ALA A 446 -11.61 2.75 -35.71
N ALA A 447 -11.05 3.96 -35.72
CA ALA A 447 -11.31 4.97 -36.76
C ALA A 447 -10.42 4.81 -38.02
N LEU A 448 -9.69 3.70 -38.14
CA LEU A 448 -8.76 3.43 -39.25
C LEU A 448 -9.14 2.19 -40.09
N SER A 449 -10.35 1.64 -39.96
CA SER A 449 -10.84 0.60 -40.86
C SER A 449 -11.84 1.17 -41.88
N ASP A 450 -11.30 1.37 -43.09
CA ASP A 450 -11.81 1.64 -44.44
C ASP A 450 -13.24 2.18 -44.70
N PRO A 451 -13.39 3.11 -45.68
CA PRO A 451 -14.70 3.62 -46.10
C PRO A 451 -15.55 2.51 -46.77
N PRO A 452 -16.89 2.64 -46.71
CA PRO A 452 -17.78 1.66 -47.32
C PRO A 452 -17.58 1.61 -48.84
N VAL A 453 -17.43 0.40 -49.36
CA VAL A 453 -17.44 0.08 -50.79
C VAL A 453 -18.78 0.58 -51.37
N GLU A 454 -18.71 1.51 -52.31
CA GLU A 454 -19.87 1.94 -53.10
C GLU A 454 -20.48 0.73 -53.79
N ALA A 455 -21.78 0.53 -53.57
CA ALA A 455 -22.56 -0.42 -54.34
C ALA A 455 -22.58 0.03 -55.79
N VAL A 456 -21.93 -0.73 -56.66
CA VAL A 456 -22.07 -0.58 -58.11
C VAL A 456 -23.49 -0.98 -58.48
N ASP A 457 -24.28 0.03 -58.85
CA ASP A 457 -25.62 -0.12 -59.40
C ASP A 457 -25.52 -0.77 -60.79
N LEU A 458 -25.89 -2.05 -60.86
CA LEU A 458 -26.07 -2.77 -62.12
C LEU A 458 -27.56 -2.76 -62.45
N THR A 459 -28.07 -1.59 -62.82
CA THR A 459 -29.26 -1.49 -63.66
C THR A 459 -29.09 -0.46 -64.77
N ASP A 460 -29.18 -0.98 -66.00
CA ASP A 460 -29.62 -0.32 -67.22
C ASP A 460 -28.64 0.56 -68.02
N GLN A 461 -28.05 0.00 -69.09
CA GLN A 461 -28.27 0.37 -70.50
C GLN A 461 -27.18 -0.24 -71.42
N GLY A 462 -27.60 -1.01 -72.42
CA GLY A 462 -26.75 -1.48 -73.54
C GLY A 462 -27.09 -2.87 -74.06
#